data_AF-A0A8R1XZP4-F1
#
_entry.id   AF-A0A8R1XZP4-F1
#
_cell.length_a   1.000
_cell.length_b   1.000
_cell.length_c   1.000
_cell.angle_alpha   90.00
_cell.angle_beta   90.00
_cell.angle_gamma   90.00
#
_symmetry.space_group_name_H-M   'P 1'
#
loop_
_entity.id
_entity.type
_entity.pdbx_description
1 polymer ?
#
loop_
_entity_poly.entity_id
_entity_poly.type
_entity_poly.pdbx_seq_one_letter_code
_entity_poly.pdbx_strand_id
1 'polypeptide(L)'
;MWLYSTSVLIAFTYLASSGNLANAKKQLKQDINHTSTANHRRRYHLSLDETEEIQVPMKIPKLSRAQKIALIIESGQNPFEKKRKRKDKGRKRLRKTRDVQRYPNNAYLLLDDNDDVESYWNMNRHHKTYSDEVQQEQQRDKQQKRRQEVNRFENLDWESDIETTTILTETKWEAIKEEPYDDGNFWQTSASWYWDAITESYWKETTPTDWDSSTSNFWQTSTDSPPYWEQNVETATTTTTATTSSTAHTTSFSTTSAPPVHEKAPDFTEDLLWGRLFVVTPTPSLKSHQPLALPMKTCPHRFDAITRAFNGRIYVFARDRVYQIWRHDNLHQKASFFVNEMFPDGPRTVTVAYTNHRSGVTVLIEHQTVYRYRWNRKNKVFYLARKSPQTLTKKMPVYPRAGFQWIDGNQVLVEGDNFATYDAYWNVATFSGLITNYFPQFPRDLIGLTYQNNTLIILYTASNKIQIYDTGKYRVIQEYPIQISEFVGCFNG
;
A
#
# COMPACT_ATOMS: atom_id res chain seq x y z
N MET A 1 -31.90 20.11 66.42
CA MET A 1 -32.31 18.94 65.62
C MET A 1 -31.62 19.07 64.26
N TRP A 2 -30.65 18.19 63.97
CA TRP A 2 -30.01 17.90 62.67
C TRP A 2 -29.71 19.08 61.71
N LEU A 3 -28.48 19.61 61.68
CA LEU A 3 -27.31 19.09 60.94
C LEU A 3 -27.44 19.16 59.40
N TYR A 4 -27.07 20.31 58.82
CA TYR A 4 -26.42 20.39 57.51
C TYR A 4 -25.18 21.27 57.64
N SER A 5 -23.99 20.66 57.52
CA SER A 5 -22.71 21.30 57.81
C SER A 5 -21.66 20.90 56.78
N THR A 6 -20.86 21.90 56.37
CA THR A 6 -19.47 21.78 55.87
C THR A 6 -19.17 20.82 54.71
N SER A 7 -19.37 21.28 53.47
CA SER A 7 -18.73 20.68 52.28
C SER A 7 -18.47 21.67 51.11
N VAL A 8 -18.33 22.98 51.39
CA VAL A 8 -18.20 24.05 50.35
C VAL A 8 -16.89 24.86 50.46
N LEU A 9 -15.93 24.44 51.31
CA LEU A 9 -14.69 25.20 51.58
C LEU A 9 -13.39 24.42 51.26
N ILE A 10 -13.33 23.75 50.11
CA ILE A 10 -12.09 23.19 49.54
C ILE A 10 -11.99 23.55 48.05
N ALA A 11 -11.83 24.84 47.74
CA ALA A 11 -11.76 25.34 46.36
C ALA A 11 -10.80 26.52 46.12
N PHE A 12 -10.12 27.06 47.14
CA PHE A 12 -9.41 28.35 47.04
C PHE A 12 -8.05 28.44 47.77
N THR A 13 -7.34 27.32 47.99
CA THR A 13 -6.10 27.29 48.80
C THR A 13 -4.85 26.70 48.11
N TYR A 14 -4.83 26.61 46.77
CA TYR A 14 -3.66 26.13 45.99
C TYR A 14 -3.10 27.17 45.01
N LEU A 15 -3.12 28.45 45.38
CA LEU A 15 -2.72 29.57 44.50
C LEU A 15 -1.70 30.54 45.14
N ALA A 16 -1.01 30.12 46.20
CA ALA A 16 -0.03 30.94 46.93
C ALA A 16 1.19 30.14 47.42
N SER A 17 2.01 29.65 46.49
CA SER A 17 3.35 29.09 46.78
C SER A 17 4.34 29.33 45.62
N SER A 18 4.32 30.54 45.09
CA SER A 18 5.33 31.05 44.16
C SER A 18 6.57 31.52 44.93
N GLY A 19 7.59 30.66 45.02
CA GLY A 19 8.88 31.00 45.64
C GLY A 19 9.94 29.92 45.40
N ASN A 20 11.13 30.34 44.96
CA ASN A 20 12.37 29.54 44.88
C ASN A 20 12.44 28.41 43.83
N LEU A 21 12.12 28.70 42.56
CA LEU A 21 12.49 27.85 41.41
C LEU A 21 13.75 28.38 40.68
N ALA A 22 14.83 28.67 41.42
CA ALA A 22 16.05 29.24 40.85
C ALA A 22 17.32 28.93 41.68
N ASN A 23 17.57 27.66 42.04
CA ASN A 23 18.90 27.15 42.45
C ASN A 23 18.91 25.61 42.62
N ALA A 24 18.83 24.87 41.52
CA ALA A 24 18.95 23.40 41.52
C ALA A 24 19.59 22.89 40.21
N LYS A 25 20.77 23.40 39.85
CA LYS A 25 21.47 23.08 38.59
C LYS A 25 22.97 22.84 38.79
N LYS A 26 23.30 22.00 39.78
CA LYS A 26 24.60 21.36 40.06
C LYS A 26 24.35 20.30 41.16
N GLN A 27 25.11 19.20 41.15
CA GLN A 27 24.97 18.02 42.03
C GLN A 27 23.78 17.10 41.74
N LEU A 28 23.87 16.34 40.64
CA LEU A 28 23.47 14.92 40.64
C LEU A 28 24.47 14.16 39.75
N LYS A 29 25.55 13.70 40.38
CA LYS A 29 26.65 12.97 39.75
C LYS A 29 27.09 11.94 40.79
N GLN A 30 27.21 10.67 40.39
CA GLN A 30 27.26 9.46 41.22
C GLN A 30 25.87 8.82 41.47
N ASP A 31 25.88 7.49 41.54
CA ASP A 31 24.81 6.56 41.92
C ASP A 31 23.62 6.34 40.95
N ILE A 32 23.92 5.83 39.74
CA ILE A 32 23.03 4.89 39.03
C ILE A 32 23.87 3.68 38.58
N ASN A 33 23.78 2.60 39.36
CA ASN A 33 24.37 1.31 39.03
C ASN A 33 23.43 0.49 38.11
N HIS A 34 24.00 -0.04 37.03
CA HIS A 34 23.60 -1.27 36.32
C HIS A 34 22.11 -1.60 36.08
N THR A 35 21.54 -1.01 35.01
CA THR A 35 20.71 -1.77 34.04
C THR A 35 20.78 -1.10 32.67
N SER A 36 21.60 -1.64 31.76
CA SER A 36 21.73 -1.15 30.38
C SER A 36 20.98 -2.06 29.40
N THR A 37 19.72 -1.72 29.10
CA THR A 37 19.00 -2.32 27.98
C THR A 37 19.30 -1.54 26.71
N ALA A 38 20.51 -1.70 26.19
CA ALA A 38 20.96 -1.06 24.95
C ALA A 38 20.28 -1.70 23.72
N ASN A 39 19.07 -1.24 23.39
CA ASN A 39 18.37 -1.54 22.14
C ASN A 39 19.07 -0.84 20.95
N HIS A 40 20.26 -1.34 20.61
CA HIS A 40 21.06 -0.83 19.51
C HIS A 40 20.40 -1.24 18.18
N ARG A 41 19.52 -0.37 17.66
CA ARG A 41 18.83 -0.55 16.36
C ARG A 41 19.87 -0.47 15.23
N ARG A 42 20.60 -1.58 15.00
CA ARG A 42 21.63 -1.71 13.96
C ARG A 42 21.02 -1.32 12.61
N ARG A 43 21.44 -0.18 12.06
CA ARG A 43 21.21 0.13 10.66
C ARG A 43 22.20 -0.69 9.86
N TYR A 44 21.70 -1.66 9.12
CA TYR A 44 22.47 -2.32 8.09
C TYR A 44 22.46 -1.39 6.87
N HIS A 45 23.43 -0.46 6.87
CA HIS A 45 23.75 0.26 5.64
C HIS A 45 24.41 -0.77 4.72
N LEU A 46 23.79 -1.04 3.57
CA LEU A 46 24.43 -1.86 2.55
C LEU A 46 25.70 -1.11 2.12
N SER A 47 26.84 -1.80 2.14
CA SER A 47 28.13 -1.25 1.76
C SER A 47 28.04 -0.75 0.32
N LEU A 48 28.42 0.51 0.10
CA LEU A 48 28.31 1.14 -1.22
C LEU A 48 29.47 0.76 -2.15
N ASP A 49 30.48 0.08 -1.60
CA ASP A 49 31.78 -0.19 -2.20
C ASP A 49 31.78 -1.51 -2.97
N GLU A 50 31.16 -1.51 -4.14
CA GLU A 50 31.54 -2.39 -5.25
C GLU A 50 31.07 -1.72 -6.55
N THR A 51 31.86 -1.87 -7.62
CA THR A 51 31.51 -1.34 -8.96
C THR A 51 30.50 -2.29 -9.62
N GLU A 52 29.37 -2.54 -8.93
CA GLU A 52 28.29 -3.37 -9.44
C GLU A 52 27.77 -2.77 -10.76
N GLU A 53 27.81 -3.57 -11.82
CA GLU A 53 27.22 -3.21 -13.10
C GLU A 53 25.72 -2.96 -12.92
N ILE A 54 25.30 -1.69 -13.05
CA ILE A 54 23.90 -1.30 -12.80
C ILE A 54 23.01 -1.98 -13.84
N GLN A 55 22.35 -3.06 -13.43
CA GLN A 55 21.42 -3.80 -14.27
C GLN A 55 20.20 -2.91 -14.58
N VAL A 56 20.23 -2.23 -15.73
CA VAL A 56 19.11 -1.39 -16.19
C VAL A 56 17.91 -2.30 -16.51
N PRO A 57 16.76 -2.16 -15.83
CA PRO A 57 15.61 -3.02 -16.08
C PRO A 57 14.99 -2.80 -17.44
N MET A 58 14.44 -3.88 -17.99
CA MET A 58 13.57 -3.85 -19.15
C MET A 58 12.31 -3.02 -18.85
N LYS A 59 11.84 -2.25 -19.84
CA LYS A 59 10.59 -1.50 -19.75
C LYS A 59 9.41 -2.41 -20.07
N ILE A 60 8.36 -2.38 -19.25
CA ILE A 60 7.12 -3.11 -19.51
C ILE A 60 6.51 -2.62 -20.85
N PRO A 61 6.23 -3.53 -21.81
CA PRO A 61 5.65 -3.14 -23.09
C PRO A 61 4.28 -2.46 -22.94
N LYS A 62 4.13 -1.26 -23.48
CA LYS A 62 2.85 -0.55 -23.51
C LYS A 62 1.97 -1.12 -24.62
N LEU A 63 0.98 -1.93 -24.26
CA LEU A 63 0.00 -2.44 -25.22
C LEU A 63 -0.73 -1.30 -25.93
N SER A 64 -0.86 -1.42 -27.25
CA SER A 64 -1.73 -0.56 -28.04
C SER A 64 -3.19 -0.76 -27.64
N ARG A 65 -4.03 0.26 -27.89
CA ARG A 65 -5.47 0.18 -27.64
C ARG A 65 -6.12 -1.00 -28.38
N ALA A 66 -5.64 -1.32 -29.58
CA ALA A 66 -6.14 -2.43 -30.39
C ALA A 66 -5.76 -3.79 -29.76
N GLN A 67 -4.49 -3.98 -29.37
CA GLN A 67 -4.02 -5.18 -28.67
C GLN A 67 -4.81 -5.40 -27.37
N LYS A 68 -4.99 -4.36 -26.58
CA LYS A 68 -5.77 -4.45 -25.34
C LYS A 68 -7.24 -4.80 -25.58
N ILE A 69 -7.85 -4.28 -26.66
CA ILE A 69 -9.22 -4.66 -27.08
C ILE A 69 -9.28 -6.12 -27.52
N ALA A 70 -8.28 -6.61 -28.27
CA ALA A 70 -8.19 -8.00 -28.70
C ALA A 70 -8.14 -8.95 -27.48
N LEU A 71 -7.25 -8.72 -26.51
CA LEU A 71 -7.16 -9.52 -25.28
C LEU A 71 -8.48 -9.57 -24.48
N ILE A 72 -9.22 -8.45 -24.42
CA ILE A 72 -10.53 -8.41 -23.77
C ILE A 72 -11.55 -9.29 -24.52
N ILE A 73 -11.59 -9.21 -25.85
CA ILE A 73 -12.46 -10.05 -26.68
C ILE A 73 -12.07 -11.54 -26.55
N GLU A 74 -10.78 -11.83 -26.55
CA GLU A 74 -10.20 -13.18 -26.40
C GLU A 74 -10.42 -13.78 -24.98
N SER A 75 -10.77 -12.94 -24.00
CA SER A 75 -11.25 -13.37 -22.68
C SER A 75 -12.76 -13.66 -22.63
N GLY A 76 -13.47 -13.54 -23.76
CA GLY A 76 -14.91 -13.71 -23.86
C GLY A 76 -15.73 -12.47 -23.47
N GLN A 77 -15.10 -11.31 -23.29
CA GLN A 77 -15.76 -10.09 -22.83
C GLN A 77 -15.99 -9.08 -23.97
N ASN A 78 -17.12 -8.37 -23.92
CA ASN A 78 -17.44 -7.34 -24.91
C ASN A 78 -17.02 -5.94 -24.42
N PRO A 79 -15.95 -5.34 -24.97
CA PRO A 79 -15.47 -4.03 -24.53
C PRO A 79 -16.45 -2.88 -24.84
N PHE A 80 -17.41 -3.09 -25.74
CA PHE A 80 -18.36 -2.08 -26.21
C PHE A 80 -19.71 -2.08 -25.46
N GLU A 81 -20.00 -3.09 -24.62
CA GLU A 81 -21.24 -3.23 -23.84
C GLU A 81 -21.60 -1.93 -23.08
N LYS A 82 -20.57 -1.29 -22.51
CA LYS A 82 -20.69 -0.06 -21.71
C LYS A 82 -21.08 1.18 -22.52
N LYS A 83 -20.77 1.26 -23.82
CA LYS A 83 -21.08 2.43 -24.65
C LYS A 83 -22.58 2.58 -24.93
N ARG A 84 -23.31 1.46 -25.09
CA ARG A 84 -24.74 1.48 -25.46
C ARG A 84 -25.61 2.14 -24.37
N LYS A 85 -25.47 1.71 -23.10
CA LYS A 85 -26.30 2.17 -21.96
C LYS A 85 -26.25 3.68 -21.66
N ARG A 86 -25.28 4.45 -22.16
CA ARG A 86 -25.26 5.92 -22.05
C ARG A 86 -26.06 6.62 -23.16
N LYS A 87 -26.05 6.09 -24.40
CA LYS A 87 -26.71 6.74 -25.55
C LYS A 87 -28.25 6.71 -25.40
N ASP A 88 -28.78 5.59 -24.92
CA ASP A 88 -30.23 5.41 -24.73
C ASP A 88 -30.79 6.24 -23.57
N LYS A 89 -30.02 6.38 -22.48
CA LYS A 89 -30.38 7.24 -21.34
C LYS A 89 -30.28 8.73 -21.66
N GLY A 90 -29.42 9.12 -22.62
CA GLY A 90 -29.39 10.48 -23.16
C GLY A 90 -30.68 10.83 -23.90
N ARG A 91 -31.10 9.99 -24.87
CA ARG A 91 -32.33 10.21 -25.65
C ARG A 91 -33.59 10.28 -24.77
N LYS A 92 -33.72 9.43 -23.74
CA LYS A 92 -34.90 9.45 -22.84
C LYS A 92 -34.95 10.65 -21.87
N ARG A 93 -33.90 11.48 -21.76
CA ARG A 93 -33.88 12.66 -20.87
C ARG A 93 -34.19 13.99 -21.56
N LEU A 94 -34.32 14.01 -22.89
CA LEU A 94 -34.60 15.22 -23.68
C LEU A 94 -36.08 15.58 -23.83
N ARG A 95 -36.99 14.94 -23.07
CA ARG A 95 -38.45 15.20 -23.10
C ARG A 95 -39.11 15.25 -21.72
N LYS A 96 -38.42 15.79 -20.72
CA LYS A 96 -39.07 16.33 -19.52
C LYS A 96 -38.60 17.76 -19.33
N THR A 97 -39.46 18.69 -19.73
CA THR A 97 -39.50 20.04 -19.15
C THR A 97 -39.45 19.88 -17.64
N ARG A 98 -38.46 20.53 -17.01
CA ARG A 98 -38.36 20.58 -15.56
C ARG A 98 -39.00 21.87 -15.13
N ASP A 99 -40.23 21.80 -14.65
CA ASP A 99 -40.77 22.86 -13.82
C ASP A 99 -39.86 23.03 -12.61
N VAL A 100 -39.36 24.25 -12.45
CA VAL A 100 -38.36 24.61 -11.44
C VAL A 100 -39.11 24.90 -10.14
N GLN A 101 -39.48 23.85 -9.41
CA GLN A 101 -39.93 23.99 -8.04
C GLN A 101 -38.72 24.27 -7.13
N ARG A 102 -38.50 25.55 -6.80
CA ARG A 102 -37.61 25.97 -5.72
C ARG A 102 -38.16 25.41 -4.40
N TYR A 103 -37.39 24.56 -3.74
CA TYR A 103 -37.58 24.31 -2.31
C TYR A 103 -36.82 25.36 -1.50
N PRO A 104 -37.44 25.97 -0.47
CA PRO A 104 -36.76 26.89 0.44
C PRO A 104 -35.87 26.14 1.43
N ASN A 105 -35.02 26.94 2.09
CA ASN A 105 -34.01 26.56 3.09
C ASN A 105 -34.43 25.51 4.13
N ASN A 106 -33.43 24.79 4.67
CA ASN A 106 -33.23 24.41 6.08
C ASN A 106 -32.72 22.96 6.25
N ALA A 107 -31.39 22.77 6.32
CA ALA A 107 -30.76 21.61 6.96
C ALA A 107 -29.26 21.86 7.21
N TYR A 108 -28.88 22.16 8.45
CA TYR A 108 -27.49 22.05 8.92
C TYR A 108 -27.20 20.58 9.24
N LEU A 109 -26.01 20.07 8.88
CA LEU A 109 -25.57 18.74 9.31
C LEU A 109 -24.04 18.62 9.38
N LEU A 110 -23.54 18.65 10.61
CA LEU A 110 -22.29 18.08 11.14
C LEU A 110 -20.95 18.51 10.51
N LEU A 111 -20.30 19.42 11.24
CA LEU A 111 -18.86 19.65 11.46
C LEU A 111 -17.84 18.88 10.61
N ASP A 112 -16.91 19.64 10.05
CA ASP A 112 -15.77 19.17 9.25
C ASP A 112 -14.73 18.39 10.06
N ASP A 113 -14.38 17.19 9.57
CA ASP A 113 -12.99 16.71 9.65
C ASP A 113 -12.20 17.42 8.53
N ASN A 114 -11.71 18.65 8.78
CA ASN A 114 -10.82 19.38 7.87
C ASN A 114 -9.38 18.82 7.89
N ASP A 115 -9.22 17.55 7.50
CA ASP A 115 -7.92 16.94 7.15
C ASP A 115 -7.46 17.42 5.75
N ASP A 116 -7.34 18.74 5.56
CA ASP A 116 -7.05 19.37 4.26
C ASP A 116 -5.54 19.34 3.89
N VAL A 117 -4.86 18.24 4.25
CA VAL A 117 -3.41 18.05 4.08
C VAL A 117 -3.06 16.88 3.14
N GLU A 118 -4.01 15.99 2.78
CA GLU A 118 -3.69 14.71 2.13
C GLU A 118 -3.95 14.62 0.61
N SER A 119 -3.79 15.73 -0.16
CA SER A 119 -4.14 15.79 -1.60
C SER A 119 -3.01 16.16 -2.58
N TYR A 120 -1.76 15.73 -2.34
CA TYR A 120 -0.62 15.96 -3.26
C TYR A 120 0.12 14.70 -3.76
N TRP A 121 -0.60 13.61 -4.05
CA TRP A 121 -0.05 12.44 -4.75
C TRP A 121 -0.69 12.20 -6.12
N ASN A 122 -0.66 13.23 -6.97
CA ASN A 122 -0.96 13.06 -8.39
C ASN A 122 0.29 12.57 -9.13
N MET A 123 0.65 11.28 -8.98
CA MET A 123 1.79 10.69 -9.68
C MET A 123 1.74 10.93 -11.20
N ASN A 124 0.54 11.01 -11.79
CA ASN A 124 0.36 11.29 -13.22
C ASN A 124 0.69 12.74 -13.63
N ARG A 125 0.78 13.71 -12.70
CA ARG A 125 1.19 15.10 -13.01
C ARG A 125 2.69 15.22 -13.18
N HIS A 126 3.48 14.59 -12.32
CA HIS A 126 4.94 14.71 -12.35
C HIS A 126 5.62 13.69 -13.26
N HIS A 127 4.95 12.59 -13.63
CA HIS A 127 5.54 11.58 -14.52
C HIS A 127 5.88 12.12 -15.91
N LYS A 128 5.19 13.16 -16.42
CA LYS A 128 5.57 13.81 -17.67
C LYS A 128 6.93 14.53 -17.49
N THR A 129 6.98 15.49 -16.56
CA THR A 129 8.18 16.29 -16.27
C THR A 129 9.42 15.44 -15.98
N TYR A 130 9.33 14.45 -15.09
CA TYR A 130 10.50 13.65 -14.69
C TYR A 130 11.00 12.70 -15.78
N SER A 131 10.11 12.15 -16.62
CA SER A 131 10.53 11.32 -17.76
C SER A 131 11.21 12.15 -18.87
N ASP A 132 10.84 13.42 -18.98
CA ASP A 132 11.45 14.35 -19.92
C ASP A 132 12.81 14.86 -19.37
N GLU A 133 12.91 15.18 -18.07
CA GLU A 133 14.15 15.57 -17.39
C GLU A 133 15.25 14.48 -17.46
N VAL A 134 14.95 13.24 -17.07
CA VAL A 134 15.95 12.14 -17.09
C VAL A 134 16.40 11.82 -18.53
N GLN A 135 15.51 11.97 -19.52
CA GLN A 135 15.92 11.85 -20.94
C GLN A 135 16.81 13.02 -21.38
N GLN A 136 16.53 14.23 -20.92
CA GLN A 136 17.33 15.40 -21.23
C GLN A 136 18.72 15.34 -20.58
N GLU A 137 18.82 14.82 -19.35
CA GLU A 137 20.09 14.59 -18.65
C GLU A 137 20.93 13.51 -19.35
N GLN A 138 20.34 12.35 -19.70
CA GLN A 138 21.02 11.35 -20.53
C GLN A 138 21.46 11.87 -21.92
N GLN A 139 20.75 12.86 -22.48
CA GLN A 139 21.17 13.52 -23.71
C GLN A 139 22.35 14.50 -23.46
N ARG A 140 22.37 15.23 -22.35
CA ARG A 140 23.51 16.08 -21.95
C ARG A 140 24.76 15.25 -21.73
N ASP A 141 24.68 14.13 -21.00
CA ASP A 141 25.81 13.24 -20.77
C ASP A 141 26.37 12.66 -22.08
N LYS A 142 25.48 12.26 -23.00
CA LYS A 142 25.88 11.81 -24.34
C LYS A 142 26.54 12.93 -25.17
N GLN A 143 26.10 14.18 -25.02
CA GLN A 143 26.77 15.32 -25.67
C GLN A 143 28.11 15.66 -25.03
N GLN A 144 28.25 15.58 -23.69
CA GLN A 144 29.51 15.78 -22.99
C GLN A 144 30.54 14.70 -23.36
N LYS A 145 30.15 13.42 -23.40
CA LYS A 145 31.05 12.34 -23.87
C LYS A 145 31.54 12.57 -25.30
N ARG A 146 30.66 12.95 -26.23
CA ARG A 146 31.08 13.30 -27.60
C ARG A 146 32.03 14.50 -27.65
N ARG A 147 31.81 15.52 -26.82
CA ARG A 147 32.75 16.66 -26.72
C ARG A 147 34.12 16.23 -26.16
N GLN A 148 34.14 15.34 -25.17
CA GLN A 148 35.39 14.78 -24.65
C GLN A 148 36.11 13.91 -25.70
N GLU A 149 35.38 13.15 -26.53
CA GLU A 149 35.97 12.40 -27.65
C GLU A 149 36.56 13.35 -28.72
N VAL A 150 35.84 14.39 -29.14
CA VAL A 150 36.35 15.39 -30.11
C VAL A 150 37.60 16.10 -29.57
N ASN A 151 37.56 16.61 -28.33
CA ASN A 151 38.72 17.25 -27.70
C ASN A 151 39.89 16.28 -27.47
N ARG A 152 39.68 14.96 -27.49
CA ARG A 152 40.74 13.94 -27.42
C ARG A 152 41.42 13.72 -28.78
N PHE A 153 40.70 13.93 -29.88
CA PHE A 153 41.28 13.91 -31.23
C PHE A 153 41.97 15.24 -31.59
N GLU A 154 41.50 16.39 -31.09
CA GLU A 154 42.16 17.69 -31.30
C GLU A 154 43.50 17.88 -30.53
N ASN A 155 43.93 16.88 -29.75
CA ASN A 155 45.23 16.88 -29.05
C ASN A 155 46.22 15.81 -29.59
N LEU A 156 45.97 15.31 -30.81
CA LEU A 156 46.81 14.32 -31.51
C LEU A 156 47.14 14.81 -32.93
N ASP A 157 47.89 15.91 -33.05
CA ASP A 157 48.18 16.55 -34.36
C ASP A 157 49.66 16.96 -34.56
N TRP A 158 50.59 16.14 -34.06
CA TRP A 158 52.03 16.23 -34.37
C TRP A 158 52.64 14.84 -34.47
N GLU A 159 52.53 14.16 -35.63
CA GLU A 159 53.65 13.51 -36.33
C GLU A 159 53.23 12.78 -37.63
N SER A 160 53.80 13.26 -38.75
CA SER A 160 54.09 12.57 -40.03
C SER A 160 52.98 11.84 -40.81
N ASP A 161 52.54 12.50 -41.89
CA ASP A 161 52.69 12.06 -43.30
C ASP A 161 52.34 10.62 -43.72
N ILE A 162 51.31 10.47 -44.59
CA ILE A 162 51.40 9.95 -45.99
C ILE A 162 50.00 9.55 -46.56
N GLU A 163 49.72 10.09 -47.75
CA GLU A 163 48.81 9.66 -48.85
C GLU A 163 47.37 9.15 -48.55
N THR A 164 46.29 9.89 -48.86
CA THR A 164 45.64 10.22 -50.18
C THR A 164 44.42 9.32 -50.52
N THR A 165 43.31 9.96 -50.94
CA THR A 165 42.20 9.46 -51.83
C THR A 165 40.77 9.40 -51.26
N THR A 166 40.09 10.56 -51.26
CA THR A 166 38.86 10.92 -52.02
C THR A 166 37.55 10.08 -51.99
N ILE A 167 36.41 10.79 -52.17
CA ILE A 167 35.01 10.37 -52.49
C ILE A 167 34.15 10.12 -51.22
N LEU A 168 33.24 10.98 -50.74
CA LEU A 168 32.23 11.92 -51.31
C LEU A 168 30.91 11.27 -51.80
N THR A 169 29.83 11.45 -51.02
CA THR A 169 28.39 11.75 -51.35
C THR A 169 27.52 11.32 -50.14
N GLU A 170 26.85 12.19 -49.40
CA GLU A 170 25.64 13.02 -49.66
C GLU A 170 24.27 12.33 -49.54
N THR A 171 23.29 13.11 -49.02
CA THR A 171 21.86 12.86 -48.69
C THR A 171 21.59 12.42 -47.23
N LYS A 172 20.96 13.21 -46.33
CA LYS A 172 19.93 14.29 -46.36
C LYS A 172 18.48 13.83 -46.56
N TRP A 173 17.80 13.52 -45.45
CA TRP A 173 16.34 13.61 -45.19
C TRP A 173 16.12 13.57 -43.65
N GLU A 174 15.04 14.07 -43.05
CA GLU A 174 14.36 15.37 -43.19
C GLU A 174 13.60 15.64 -41.87
N ALA A 175 13.32 16.90 -41.53
CA ALA A 175 12.75 17.25 -40.22
C ALA A 175 11.22 17.37 -40.24
N ILE A 176 10.54 16.71 -39.30
CA ILE A 176 9.12 16.97 -38.99
C ILE A 176 9.02 17.85 -37.76
N LYS A 177 8.33 18.98 -37.90
CA LYS A 177 8.04 19.96 -36.85
C LYS A 177 6.83 19.50 -36.01
N GLU A 178 6.89 19.71 -34.70
CA GLU A 178 5.69 19.87 -33.87
C GLU A 178 5.72 21.25 -33.22
N GLU A 179 4.56 21.93 -33.22
CA GLU A 179 4.43 23.31 -32.74
C GLU A 179 4.20 23.40 -31.21
N PRO A 180 4.71 24.44 -30.53
CA PRO A 180 4.38 24.73 -29.15
C PRO A 180 3.17 25.67 -29.03
N TYR A 181 2.25 25.38 -28.11
CA TYR A 181 1.25 26.35 -27.65
C TYR A 181 1.11 26.35 -26.12
N ASP A 182 1.87 27.28 -25.54
CA ASP A 182 1.40 28.39 -24.69
C ASP A 182 0.85 28.16 -23.26
N ASP A 183 1.18 29.18 -22.48
CA ASP A 183 1.27 29.42 -21.03
C ASP A 183 -0.02 29.24 -20.18
N GLY A 184 0.15 29.22 -18.85
CA GLY A 184 -0.91 28.96 -17.88
C GLY A 184 -0.58 29.11 -16.40
N ASN A 185 0.34 30.02 -16.02
CA ASN A 185 0.44 30.69 -14.70
C ASN A 185 0.54 29.88 -13.37
N PHE A 186 1.64 30.16 -12.64
CA PHE A 186 1.69 30.56 -11.22
C PHE A 186 0.77 29.86 -10.19
N TRP A 187 1.37 29.17 -9.20
CA TRP A 187 1.50 29.68 -7.82
C TRP A 187 2.52 28.85 -7.03
N GLN A 188 3.22 29.53 -6.12
CA GLN A 188 4.39 29.07 -5.40
C GLN A 188 4.04 28.92 -3.91
N THR A 189 4.38 27.77 -3.29
CA THR A 189 4.43 27.47 -1.83
C THR A 189 4.60 25.94 -1.71
N SER A 190 5.39 25.29 -0.86
CA SER A 190 6.51 25.53 0.06
C SER A 190 6.44 24.38 1.11
N ALA A 191 7.53 24.14 1.86
CA ALA A 191 7.61 23.20 2.99
C ALA A 191 7.56 21.67 2.71
N SER A 192 8.74 21.08 2.45
CA SER A 192 9.02 19.66 2.66
C SER A 192 9.91 19.50 3.91
N TRP A 193 9.31 19.24 5.07
CA TRP A 193 10.02 19.07 6.35
C TRP A 193 9.52 17.83 7.10
N TYR A 194 10.12 16.65 6.88
CA TYR A 194 9.86 15.47 7.73
C TYR A 194 10.91 14.35 7.62
N TRP A 195 12.20 14.61 7.86
CA TRP A 195 13.18 13.59 8.33
C TRP A 195 14.47 14.14 9.00
N ASP A 196 14.60 15.46 9.26
CA ASP A 196 15.79 16.11 9.87
C ASP A 196 15.97 15.82 11.39
N ALA A 197 15.94 14.54 11.76
CA ALA A 197 16.30 14.05 13.10
C ALA A 197 17.31 12.89 13.04
N ILE A 198 17.89 12.62 11.86
CA ILE A 198 18.77 11.47 11.61
C ILE A 198 20.06 11.85 10.85
N THR A 199 20.17 13.05 10.29
CA THR A 199 21.31 13.54 9.48
C THR A 199 21.75 14.95 9.89
N GLU A 200 22.36 15.08 11.06
CA GLU A 200 23.21 16.23 11.40
C GLU A 200 24.67 15.79 11.56
N SER A 201 25.59 16.68 11.17
CA SER A 201 27.05 16.54 11.08
C SER A 201 27.61 15.76 9.87
N TYR A 202 28.79 16.23 9.43
CA TYR A 202 29.65 15.70 8.35
C TYR A 202 29.15 15.80 6.89
N TRP A 203 29.26 17.01 6.33
CA TRP A 203 30.27 17.28 5.28
C TRP A 203 30.76 18.73 5.42
N LYS A 204 32.03 18.93 5.74
CA LYS A 204 32.74 20.19 5.52
C LYS A 204 34.14 19.87 5.06
N GLU A 205 34.39 20.06 3.77
CA GLU A 205 35.68 19.80 3.15
C GLU A 205 36.76 20.64 3.81
N THR A 206 37.92 20.04 4.07
CA THR A 206 39.17 20.76 4.28
C THR A 206 40.27 19.94 3.61
N THR A 207 41.08 20.62 2.80
CA THR A 207 42.06 20.02 1.88
C THR A 207 43.15 19.21 2.58
N PRO A 208 43.69 18.15 1.93
CA PRO A 208 44.82 17.41 2.45
C PRO A 208 46.14 18.14 2.13
N THR A 209 47.11 18.01 3.04
CA THR A 209 48.53 18.31 2.79
C THR A 209 49.36 17.17 3.36
N ASP A 210 50.38 16.74 2.61
CA ASP A 210 51.32 15.68 2.97
C ASP A 210 52.00 15.88 4.34
N TRP A 211 52.49 14.79 4.93
CA TRP A 211 53.94 14.50 5.01
C TRP A 211 54.20 13.07 5.51
N ASP A 212 55.19 12.41 4.91
CA ASP A 212 55.60 11.02 5.19
C ASP A 212 56.09 10.76 6.62
N SER A 213 55.99 9.50 7.08
CA SER A 213 57.19 8.64 7.31
C SER A 213 57.01 7.46 8.29
N SER A 214 57.51 6.30 7.86
CA SER A 214 58.26 5.32 8.69
C SER A 214 57.56 4.36 9.68
N THR A 215 57.37 3.13 9.17
CA THR A 215 57.88 1.85 9.72
C THR A 215 57.73 1.48 11.22
N SER A 216 57.10 0.34 11.49
CA SER A 216 57.84 -0.94 11.65
C SER A 216 56.90 -2.14 11.93
N ASN A 217 57.42 -3.36 11.71
CA ASN A 217 56.65 -4.61 11.73
C ASN A 217 56.64 -5.28 13.11
N PHE A 218 55.58 -6.03 13.44
CA PHE A 218 55.75 -7.28 14.18
C PHE A 218 54.72 -8.34 13.77
N TRP A 219 55.08 -9.61 13.96
CA TRP A 219 54.52 -10.80 13.30
C TRP A 219 53.84 -11.78 14.27
N GLN A 220 53.08 -12.74 13.70
CA GLN A 220 52.76 -14.09 14.24
C GLN A 220 51.80 -14.11 15.48
N THR A 221 50.93 -15.12 15.72
CA THR A 221 50.60 -16.39 15.02
C THR A 221 49.20 -16.88 15.44
N SER A 222 48.58 -17.74 14.61
CA SER A 222 47.94 -19.06 14.93
C SER A 222 47.41 -19.34 16.37
N THR A 223 46.28 -20.03 16.63
CA THR A 223 45.59 -21.10 15.87
C THR A 223 44.14 -21.35 16.42
N ASP A 224 43.36 -22.17 15.70
CA ASP A 224 42.41 -23.20 16.19
C ASP A 224 40.89 -22.96 16.43
N SER A 225 40.13 -23.82 15.73
CA SER A 225 38.87 -24.51 16.11
C SER A 225 37.48 -23.86 15.93
N PRO A 226 36.64 -24.43 15.03
CA PRO A 226 35.19 -24.32 15.01
C PRO A 226 34.46 -25.66 15.34
N PRO A 227 33.16 -25.61 15.67
CA PRO A 227 32.14 -26.55 15.15
C PRO A 227 31.14 -25.79 14.25
N TYR A 228 30.21 -26.35 13.46
CA TYR A 228 29.69 -27.70 13.18
C TYR A 228 28.78 -28.44 14.19
N TRP A 229 27.48 -28.56 13.84
CA TRP A 229 26.45 -29.39 14.50
C TRP A 229 25.52 -29.93 13.41
N GLU A 230 25.43 -31.25 13.28
CA GLU A 230 24.49 -31.94 12.40
C GLU A 230 23.47 -32.77 13.21
N GLN A 231 22.34 -33.04 12.56
CA GLN A 231 21.42 -34.17 12.76
C GLN A 231 21.08 -34.69 14.18
N ASN A 232 19.78 -34.72 14.47
CA ASN A 232 19.17 -35.85 15.17
C ASN A 232 17.86 -36.22 14.45
N VAL A 233 17.76 -37.48 14.03
CA VAL A 233 16.51 -38.13 13.61
C VAL A 233 16.13 -39.07 14.73
N GLU A 234 14.94 -38.91 15.32
CA GLU A 234 14.43 -39.88 16.29
C GLU A 234 12.95 -40.20 16.05
N THR A 235 12.65 -41.49 16.11
CA THR A 235 11.37 -42.07 15.69
C THR A 235 10.49 -42.30 16.90
N ALA A 236 9.27 -41.74 16.91
CA ALA A 236 8.26 -42.05 17.92
C ALA A 236 6.98 -42.56 17.26
N THR A 237 6.81 -43.88 17.25
CA THR A 237 5.56 -44.54 16.82
C THR A 237 4.67 -44.76 18.03
N THR A 238 3.51 -44.12 18.10
CA THR A 238 2.50 -44.40 19.12
C THR A 238 1.21 -44.90 18.48
N THR A 239 1.04 -46.22 18.50
CA THR A 239 -0.22 -46.90 18.18
C THR A 239 -1.27 -46.60 19.25
N THR A 240 -2.49 -46.24 18.86
CA THR A 240 -3.66 -46.30 19.76
C THR A 240 -4.75 -47.16 19.13
N THR A 241 -5.31 -48.05 19.95
CA THR A 241 -5.98 -49.27 19.54
C THR A 241 -7.50 -49.10 19.34
N ALA A 242 -8.05 -50.01 18.53
CA ALA A 242 -9.45 -50.23 18.17
C ALA A 242 -10.55 -49.85 19.19
N THR A 243 -11.76 -49.58 18.65
CA THR A 243 -12.97 -50.36 19.04
C THR A 243 -13.94 -50.46 17.84
N THR A 244 -14.54 -51.64 17.67
CA THR A 244 -15.46 -52.04 16.60
C THR A 244 -16.93 -52.02 17.01
N SER A 245 -17.83 -51.54 16.14
CA SER A 245 -19.22 -52.02 15.93
C SER A 245 -19.92 -51.05 14.96
N SER A 246 -20.39 -51.48 13.78
CA SER A 246 -21.67 -52.14 13.54
C SER A 246 -22.89 -51.37 14.08
N THR A 247 -23.79 -50.94 13.20
CA THR A 247 -25.09 -51.60 12.92
C THR A 247 -25.94 -50.70 12.02
N ALA A 248 -26.59 -51.26 10.99
CA ALA A 248 -27.53 -50.54 10.14
C ALA A 248 -28.97 -50.74 10.62
N HIS A 249 -29.75 -49.66 10.72
CA HIS A 249 -31.22 -49.77 10.88
C HIS A 249 -31.96 -48.75 10.02
N THR A 250 -32.75 -49.29 9.09
CA THR A 250 -33.84 -48.61 8.39
C THR A 250 -35.06 -48.58 9.30
N THR A 251 -35.71 -47.43 9.45
CA THR A 251 -37.04 -47.37 10.08
C THR A 251 -37.91 -46.32 9.40
N SER A 252 -38.93 -46.80 8.68
CA SER A 252 -40.08 -46.02 8.25
C SER A 252 -41.26 -46.37 9.16
N PHE A 253 -41.94 -45.38 9.74
CA PHE A 253 -43.25 -45.58 10.35
C PHE A 253 -44.22 -44.47 9.96
N SER A 254 -45.48 -44.87 9.83
CA SER A 254 -46.56 -44.10 9.22
C SER A 254 -47.54 -43.54 10.25
N THR A 255 -48.48 -42.73 9.74
CA THR A 255 -49.85 -42.52 10.27
C THR A 255 -50.01 -41.85 11.63
N THR A 256 -50.76 -40.74 11.64
CA THR A 256 -52.09 -40.67 12.30
C THR A 256 -52.97 -39.66 11.55
N SER A 257 -54.29 -39.84 11.60
CA SER A 257 -55.31 -39.26 10.71
C SER A 257 -56.02 -38.00 11.22
N ALA A 258 -56.51 -37.20 10.26
CA ALA A 258 -57.79 -36.46 10.14
C ALA A 258 -58.70 -36.25 11.39
N PRO A 259 -59.43 -35.11 11.49
CA PRO A 259 -60.68 -34.94 10.70
C PRO A 259 -60.99 -33.50 10.17
N PRO A 260 -61.94 -33.34 9.22
CA PRO A 260 -62.42 -32.04 8.73
C PRO A 260 -63.90 -31.73 9.10
N VAL A 261 -64.25 -30.45 9.34
CA VAL A 261 -65.66 -29.96 9.45
C VAL A 261 -65.82 -28.52 8.93
N HIS A 262 -66.98 -28.27 8.28
CA HIS A 262 -67.68 -27.01 7.91
C HIS A 262 -67.34 -25.73 8.71
N GLU A 263 -67.28 -24.51 8.15
CA GLU A 263 -68.19 -23.72 7.27
C GLU A 263 -69.17 -22.80 8.03
N LYS A 264 -69.12 -21.50 7.66
CA LYS A 264 -70.08 -20.38 7.84
C LYS A 264 -70.23 -19.64 9.19
N ALA A 265 -70.18 -18.32 8.99
CA ALA A 265 -70.45 -17.14 9.82
C ALA A 265 -71.96 -16.99 10.19
N PRO A 266 -72.48 -15.87 10.78
CA PRO A 266 -71.88 -14.54 10.99
C PRO A 266 -72.19 -13.82 12.33
N ASP A 267 -71.74 -12.55 12.41
CA ASP A 267 -72.23 -11.37 13.17
C ASP A 267 -72.80 -11.48 14.60
N PHE A 268 -72.34 -10.57 15.47
CA PHE A 268 -73.10 -9.60 16.30
C PHE A 268 -72.07 -9.03 17.33
N THR A 269 -71.55 -7.81 17.16
CA THR A 269 -72.10 -6.50 17.59
C THR A 269 -71.59 -6.06 18.97
N GLU A 270 -70.96 -4.89 18.99
CA GLU A 270 -70.72 -3.98 20.14
C GLU A 270 -70.09 -4.55 21.42
N ASP A 271 -68.81 -4.22 21.68
CA ASP A 271 -68.49 -3.13 22.62
C ASP A 271 -66.98 -2.79 22.68
N LEU A 272 -66.63 -1.76 23.47
CA LEU A 272 -65.27 -1.34 23.88
C LEU A 272 -64.45 -0.45 22.90
N LEU A 273 -64.83 0.82 22.94
CA LEU A 273 -63.93 1.97 22.85
C LEU A 273 -62.67 1.85 23.75
N TRP A 274 -61.65 2.64 23.43
CA TRP A 274 -60.38 2.88 24.16
C TRP A 274 -59.23 1.89 23.92
N GLY A 275 -58.38 2.21 22.93
CA GLY A 275 -57.13 1.47 22.70
C GLY A 275 -56.31 1.96 21.52
N ARG A 276 -55.98 3.26 21.46
CA ARG A 276 -55.17 3.84 20.36
C ARG A 276 -53.68 3.47 20.53
N LEU A 277 -53.38 2.18 20.44
CA LEU A 277 -52.04 1.62 20.52
C LEU A 277 -51.22 2.02 19.29
N PHE A 278 -50.12 2.73 19.54
CA PHE A 278 -49.14 3.04 18.51
C PHE A 278 -48.50 1.74 18.01
N VAL A 279 -48.86 1.31 16.80
CA VAL A 279 -48.09 0.30 16.05
C VAL A 279 -46.79 0.97 15.62
N VAL A 280 -45.80 0.95 16.52
CA VAL A 280 -44.43 1.34 16.22
C VAL A 280 -43.85 0.24 15.32
N THR A 281 -44.00 0.40 14.01
CA THR A 281 -43.19 -0.35 13.05
C THR A 281 -41.73 -0.05 13.38
N PRO A 282 -40.88 -1.07 13.61
CA PRO A 282 -39.46 -0.84 13.85
C PRO A 282 -38.83 -0.33 12.56
N THR A 283 -38.70 1.00 12.46
CA THR A 283 -37.88 1.63 11.43
C THR A 283 -36.52 0.94 11.47
N PRO A 284 -36.03 0.33 10.38
CA PRO A 284 -34.71 -0.28 10.39
C PRO A 284 -33.72 0.86 10.65
N SER A 285 -33.23 0.95 11.88
CA SER A 285 -32.24 1.94 12.26
C SER A 285 -31.11 1.81 11.26
N LEU A 286 -30.80 2.88 10.53
CA LEU A 286 -29.77 2.90 9.50
C LEU A 286 -28.41 2.76 10.20
N LYS A 287 -28.08 1.53 10.61
CA LYS A 287 -26.89 1.23 11.40
C LYS A 287 -25.71 1.75 10.61
N SER A 288 -25.02 2.71 11.19
CA SER A 288 -23.73 3.18 10.68
C SER A 288 -22.83 1.95 10.58
N HIS A 289 -22.62 1.44 9.37
CA HIS A 289 -21.74 0.30 9.10
C HIS A 289 -20.27 0.74 9.17
N GLN A 290 -19.91 1.47 10.23
CA GLN A 290 -18.54 1.73 10.60
C GLN A 290 -17.99 0.47 11.28
N PRO A 291 -16.84 -0.05 10.84
CA PRO A 291 -16.26 -1.25 11.44
C PRO A 291 -15.82 -0.93 12.88
N LEU A 292 -16.06 -1.87 13.80
CA LEU A 292 -15.71 -1.70 15.21
C LEU A 292 -14.25 -2.10 15.43
N ALA A 293 -13.45 -1.22 16.04
CA ALA A 293 -12.05 -1.52 16.31
C ALA A 293 -11.93 -2.69 17.30
N LEU A 294 -11.27 -3.77 16.87
CA LEU A 294 -11.05 -4.98 17.64
C LEU A 294 -9.83 -4.85 18.55
N PRO A 295 -9.84 -5.48 19.74
CA PRO A 295 -8.69 -5.52 20.62
C PRO A 295 -7.50 -6.23 19.97
N MET A 296 -6.29 -5.72 20.26
CA MET A 296 -5.02 -6.11 19.63
C MET A 296 -4.17 -7.02 20.53
N LYS A 297 -4.82 -7.98 21.21
CA LYS A 297 -4.23 -8.90 22.20
C LYS A 297 -3.39 -10.05 21.62
N THR A 298 -3.33 -10.18 20.31
CA THR A 298 -2.63 -11.28 19.64
C THR A 298 -1.95 -10.74 18.39
N CYS A 299 -0.62 -10.79 18.38
CA CYS A 299 0.15 -10.45 17.20
C CYS A 299 0.10 -11.57 16.17
N PRO A 300 0.00 -11.25 14.86
CA PRO A 300 0.22 -12.23 13.81
C PRO A 300 1.72 -12.57 13.74
N HIS A 301 2.09 -13.77 13.26
CA HIS A 301 3.51 -14.14 13.10
C HIS A 301 4.15 -13.53 11.84
N ARG A 302 3.32 -13.17 10.85
CA ARG A 302 3.69 -12.50 9.60
C ARG A 302 2.47 -11.80 9.03
N PHE A 303 2.69 -10.95 8.04
CA PHE A 303 1.64 -10.36 7.21
C PHE A 303 1.53 -11.13 5.89
N ASP A 304 0.31 -11.22 5.36
CA ASP A 304 0.02 -11.93 4.11
C ASP A 304 -0.07 -10.96 2.90
N ALA A 305 -0.51 -9.72 3.12
CA ALA A 305 -0.55 -8.67 2.09
C ALA A 305 -0.50 -7.26 2.69
N ILE A 306 -0.08 -6.25 1.92
CA ILE A 306 -0.11 -4.83 2.35
C ILE A 306 -0.39 -3.86 1.19
N THR A 307 -1.20 -2.82 1.45
CA THR A 307 -1.41 -1.72 0.49
C THR A 307 -1.63 -0.37 1.18
N ARG A 308 -1.16 0.71 0.55
CA ARG A 308 -1.66 2.07 0.82
C ARG A 308 -2.92 2.30 -0.02
N ALA A 309 -4.07 2.53 0.61
CA ALA A 309 -5.32 2.74 -0.11
C ALA A 309 -5.49 4.19 -0.59
N PHE A 310 -6.55 4.43 -1.36
CA PHE A 310 -6.83 5.76 -1.92
C PHE A 310 -7.20 6.81 -0.85
N ASN A 311 -7.48 6.39 0.38
CA ASN A 311 -7.69 7.29 1.53
C ASN A 311 -6.41 7.55 2.34
N GLY A 312 -5.23 7.38 1.73
CA GLY A 312 -3.94 7.70 2.35
C GLY A 312 -3.41 6.68 3.35
N ARG A 313 -4.31 5.98 4.05
CA ARG A 313 -4.02 4.98 5.09
C ARG A 313 -3.40 3.70 4.52
N ILE A 314 -2.55 3.06 5.33
CA ILE A 314 -1.95 1.76 5.06
C ILE A 314 -2.84 0.67 5.66
N TYR A 315 -3.05 -0.43 4.93
CA TYR A 315 -3.80 -1.60 5.34
C TYR A 315 -2.89 -2.82 5.23
N VAL A 316 -2.67 -3.46 6.37
CA VAL A 316 -1.83 -4.65 6.51
C VAL A 316 -2.74 -5.83 6.82
N PHE A 317 -2.68 -6.89 6.03
CA PHE A 317 -3.55 -8.05 6.16
C PHE A 317 -2.80 -9.21 6.80
N ALA A 318 -3.43 -9.92 7.74
CA ALA A 318 -2.95 -11.18 8.26
C ALA A 318 -4.14 -12.07 8.63
N ARG A 319 -4.25 -13.25 8.00
CA ARG A 319 -5.39 -14.17 8.15
C ARG A 319 -6.72 -13.43 7.90
N ASP A 320 -7.60 -13.40 8.90
CA ASP A 320 -8.93 -12.79 8.88
C ASP A 320 -8.97 -11.34 9.39
N ARG A 321 -7.81 -10.76 9.71
CA ARG A 321 -7.68 -9.39 10.21
C ARG A 321 -7.02 -8.45 9.22
N VAL A 322 -7.46 -7.18 9.29
CA VAL A 322 -6.77 -6.05 8.67
C VAL A 322 -6.40 -5.03 9.74
N TYR A 323 -5.14 -4.60 9.72
CA TYR A 323 -4.60 -3.53 10.55
C TYR A 323 -4.54 -2.25 9.73
N GLN A 324 -5.28 -1.24 10.16
CA GLN A 324 -5.25 0.10 9.56
C GLN A 324 -4.19 0.93 10.29
N ILE A 325 -3.24 1.49 9.56
CA ILE A 325 -2.18 2.36 10.07
C ILE A 325 -2.29 3.72 9.38
N TRP A 326 -2.31 4.80 10.16
CA TRP A 326 -2.31 6.17 9.66
C TRP A 326 -1.53 7.10 10.58
N ARG A 327 -1.41 8.37 10.20
CA ARG A 327 -0.90 9.43 11.08
C ARG A 327 -2.00 10.46 11.33
N HIS A 328 -2.03 10.98 12.54
CA HIS A 328 -2.85 12.12 12.96
C HIS A 328 -2.00 12.89 13.98
N ASP A 329 -1.87 14.21 13.81
CA ASP A 329 -0.98 15.07 14.62
C ASP A 329 0.45 14.52 14.80
N ASN A 330 1.05 14.04 13.70
CA ASN A 330 2.36 13.36 13.65
C ASN A 330 2.47 12.06 14.46
N LEU A 331 1.44 11.65 15.19
CA LEU A 331 1.39 10.40 15.94
C LEU A 331 0.90 9.25 15.06
N HIS A 332 1.53 8.07 15.22
CA HIS A 332 1.14 6.86 14.51
C HIS A 332 -0.10 6.22 15.16
N GLN A 333 -1.22 6.30 14.46
CA GLN A 333 -2.50 5.72 14.87
C GLN A 333 -2.70 4.34 14.23
N LYS A 334 -3.27 3.42 14.99
CA LYS A 334 -3.39 2.00 14.63
C LYS A 334 -4.70 1.42 15.14
N ALA A 335 -5.36 0.63 14.31
CA ALA A 335 -6.56 -0.12 14.68
C ALA A 335 -6.59 -1.47 13.96
N SER A 336 -7.24 -2.47 14.55
CA SER A 336 -7.48 -3.77 13.89
C SER A 336 -8.97 -4.01 13.69
N PHE A 337 -9.33 -4.64 12.57
CA PHE A 337 -10.71 -4.95 12.19
C PHE A 337 -10.75 -6.35 11.57
N PHE A 338 -11.92 -6.99 11.51
CA PHE A 338 -12.08 -8.14 10.62
C PHE A 338 -12.08 -7.65 9.17
N VAL A 339 -11.51 -8.43 8.25
CA VAL A 339 -11.49 -8.07 6.81
C VAL A 339 -12.90 -7.80 6.30
N ASN A 340 -13.86 -8.66 6.66
CA ASN A 340 -15.27 -8.57 6.24
C ASN A 340 -16.01 -7.32 6.78
N GLU A 341 -15.56 -6.74 7.90
CA GLU A 341 -16.15 -5.52 8.47
C GLU A 341 -15.61 -4.27 7.77
N MET A 342 -14.28 -4.23 7.53
CA MET A 342 -13.62 -3.13 6.82
C MET A 342 -13.95 -3.13 5.32
N PHE A 343 -14.17 -4.32 4.76
CA PHE A 343 -14.47 -4.58 3.35
C PHE A 343 -15.75 -5.44 3.25
N PRO A 344 -16.94 -4.82 3.29
CA PRO A 344 -18.22 -5.53 3.17
C PRO A 344 -18.30 -6.36 1.89
N ASP A 345 -18.96 -7.53 1.98
CA ASP A 345 -19.05 -8.54 0.91
C ASP A 345 -17.68 -9.02 0.38
N GLY A 346 -16.66 -8.94 1.24
CA GLY A 346 -15.27 -9.19 0.91
C GLY A 346 -14.79 -10.63 1.06
N PRO A 347 -13.49 -10.85 0.80
CA PRO A 347 -12.84 -12.11 1.10
C PRO A 347 -12.72 -12.31 2.61
N ARG A 348 -12.58 -13.55 3.07
CA ARG A 348 -12.28 -13.81 4.48
C ARG A 348 -10.81 -13.52 4.79
N THR A 349 -9.92 -13.85 3.87
CA THR A 349 -8.47 -13.67 3.97
C THR A 349 -7.93 -13.01 2.71
N VAL A 350 -6.81 -12.28 2.80
CA VAL A 350 -6.26 -11.55 1.64
C VAL A 350 -4.85 -12.03 1.35
N THR A 351 -4.67 -12.66 0.18
CA THR A 351 -3.35 -13.10 -0.31
C THR A 351 -2.66 -12.02 -1.13
N VAL A 352 -3.41 -11.10 -1.75
CA VAL A 352 -2.85 -9.94 -2.47
C VAL A 352 -3.69 -8.72 -2.22
N ALA A 353 -3.05 -7.60 -1.88
CA ALA A 353 -3.68 -6.29 -1.76
C ALA A 353 -2.88 -5.25 -2.52
N TYR A 354 -3.52 -4.46 -3.38
CA TYR A 354 -2.92 -3.26 -3.96
C TYR A 354 -3.97 -2.21 -4.29
N THR A 355 -3.55 -0.97 -4.55
CA THR A 355 -4.47 0.09 -4.97
C THR A 355 -4.05 0.69 -6.31
N ASN A 356 -5.00 0.77 -7.23
CA ASN A 356 -4.85 1.51 -8.47
C ASN A 356 -5.18 3.00 -8.20
N HIS A 357 -4.16 3.76 -7.83
CA HIS A 357 -4.22 5.17 -7.46
C HIS A 357 -4.87 6.02 -8.56
N ARG A 358 -4.63 5.72 -9.84
CA ARG A 358 -5.27 6.39 -10.99
C ARG A 358 -6.80 6.25 -11.02
N SER A 359 -7.35 5.18 -10.46
CA SER A 359 -8.80 4.90 -10.52
C SER A 359 -9.53 4.96 -9.17
N GLY A 360 -8.78 5.11 -8.07
CA GLY A 360 -9.27 5.03 -6.69
C GLY A 360 -9.87 3.67 -6.33
N VAL A 361 -9.39 2.59 -6.98
CA VAL A 361 -9.86 1.22 -6.74
C VAL A 361 -8.79 0.44 -5.99
N THR A 362 -9.12 -0.01 -4.80
CA THR A 362 -8.33 -1.00 -4.05
C THR A 362 -8.75 -2.40 -4.50
N VAL A 363 -7.79 -3.27 -4.78
CA VAL A 363 -7.99 -4.63 -5.26
C VAL A 363 -7.47 -5.58 -4.19
N LEU A 364 -8.33 -6.49 -3.75
CA LEU A 364 -7.99 -7.57 -2.84
C LEU A 364 -8.18 -8.88 -3.60
N ILE A 365 -7.29 -9.86 -3.42
CA ILE A 365 -7.43 -11.20 -3.98
C ILE A 365 -7.36 -12.20 -2.83
N GLU A 366 -8.30 -13.14 -2.83
CA GLU A 366 -8.27 -14.35 -2.02
C GLU A 366 -8.11 -15.53 -2.94
N HIS A 367 -6.92 -16.12 -2.99
CA HIS A 367 -6.57 -17.22 -3.89
C HIS A 367 -6.76 -16.83 -5.37
N GLN A 368 -7.91 -17.17 -5.96
CA GLN A 368 -8.28 -16.81 -7.34
C GLN A 368 -9.45 -15.82 -7.41
N THR A 369 -10.01 -15.38 -6.29
CA THR A 369 -11.19 -14.50 -6.28
C THR A 369 -10.79 -13.05 -6.06
N VAL A 370 -11.07 -12.20 -7.05
CA VAL A 370 -10.70 -10.78 -7.10
C VAL A 370 -11.87 -9.91 -6.65
N TYR A 371 -11.65 -9.23 -5.53
CA TYR A 371 -12.53 -8.23 -4.96
C TYR A 371 -11.99 -6.84 -5.28
N ARG A 372 -12.91 -5.91 -5.53
CA ARG A 372 -12.57 -4.57 -6.00
C ARG A 372 -13.37 -3.56 -5.22
N TYR A 373 -12.69 -2.72 -4.46
CA TYR A 373 -13.30 -1.75 -3.58
C TYR A 373 -13.09 -0.33 -4.08
N ARG A 374 -14.09 0.50 -3.83
CA ARG A 374 -14.00 1.96 -3.96
C ARG A 374 -14.18 2.58 -2.59
N TRP A 375 -13.40 3.61 -2.31
CA TRP A 375 -13.59 4.43 -1.12
C TRP A 375 -14.76 5.40 -1.31
N ASN A 376 -15.69 5.44 -0.36
CA ASN A 376 -16.69 6.50 -0.28
C ASN A 376 -16.19 7.58 0.70
N ARG A 377 -15.68 8.72 0.18
CA ARG A 377 -15.17 9.83 1.01
C ARG A 377 -16.22 10.38 1.98
N LYS A 378 -17.51 10.40 1.62
CA LYS A 378 -18.58 10.93 2.48
C LYS A 378 -18.88 10.02 3.67
N ASN A 379 -18.97 8.71 3.42
CA ASN A 379 -19.34 7.74 4.47
C ASN A 379 -18.12 7.14 5.19
N LYS A 380 -16.90 7.44 4.71
CA LYS A 380 -15.62 6.89 5.20
C LYS A 380 -15.61 5.34 5.24
N VAL A 381 -16.22 4.70 4.23
CA VAL A 381 -16.41 3.23 4.12
C VAL A 381 -16.04 2.75 2.71
N PHE A 382 -15.47 1.54 2.61
CA PHE A 382 -15.26 0.85 1.33
C PHE A 382 -16.55 0.18 0.85
N TYR A 383 -16.83 0.25 -0.45
CA TYR A 383 -17.94 -0.46 -1.08
C TYR A 383 -17.47 -1.29 -2.27
N LEU A 384 -18.08 -2.47 -2.44
CA LEU A 384 -17.77 -3.40 -3.52
C LEU A 384 -18.13 -2.76 -4.88
N ALA A 385 -17.17 -2.80 -5.81
CA ALA A 385 -17.31 -2.24 -7.14
C ALA A 385 -18.13 -3.16 -8.06
N ARG A 386 -18.79 -2.57 -9.05
CA ARG A 386 -19.61 -3.31 -10.01
C ARG A 386 -18.81 -4.38 -10.77
N LYS A 387 -19.43 -5.53 -10.99
CA LYS A 387 -18.78 -6.75 -11.50
C LYS A 387 -17.64 -7.18 -10.56
N SER A 388 -17.94 -7.41 -9.29
CA SER A 388 -17.03 -7.95 -8.28
C SER A 388 -17.89 -8.72 -7.25
N PRO A 389 -17.41 -9.83 -6.65
CA PRO A 389 -16.16 -10.52 -6.95
C PRO A 389 -16.06 -11.04 -8.39
N GLN A 390 -14.85 -11.39 -8.85
CA GLN A 390 -14.60 -12.11 -10.10
C GLN A 390 -13.53 -13.18 -9.88
N THR A 391 -13.71 -14.38 -10.42
CA THR A 391 -12.63 -15.39 -10.45
C THR A 391 -11.60 -15.02 -11.51
N LEU A 392 -10.31 -15.09 -11.19
CA LEU A 392 -9.20 -14.92 -12.13
C LEU A 392 -9.41 -15.81 -13.36
N THR A 393 -9.12 -15.27 -14.54
CA THR A 393 -9.25 -16.04 -15.78
C THR A 393 -8.22 -17.17 -15.84
N LYS A 394 -8.58 -18.32 -16.42
CA LYS A 394 -7.67 -19.47 -16.63
C LYS A 394 -6.44 -19.15 -17.50
N LYS A 395 -6.41 -17.96 -18.12
CA LYS A 395 -5.29 -17.40 -18.90
C LYS A 395 -4.31 -16.58 -18.05
N MET A 396 -4.56 -16.42 -16.75
CA MET A 396 -3.60 -15.79 -15.83
C MET A 396 -2.37 -16.71 -15.67
N PRO A 397 -1.15 -16.26 -16.01
CA PRO A 397 0.04 -17.12 -16.03
C PRO A 397 0.68 -17.32 -14.64
N VAL A 398 0.19 -16.64 -13.60
CA VAL A 398 0.72 -16.69 -12.23
C VAL A 398 -0.41 -16.93 -11.22
N TYR A 399 -0.11 -17.64 -10.13
CA TYR A 399 -0.99 -17.73 -8.96
C TYR A 399 -0.51 -16.71 -7.92
N PRO A 400 -1.13 -15.52 -7.81
CA PRO A 400 -0.42 -14.36 -7.27
C PRO A 400 -0.35 -14.36 -5.73
N ARG A 401 0.85 -14.15 -5.20
CA ARG A 401 1.14 -13.93 -3.76
C ARG A 401 1.50 -12.48 -3.42
N ALA A 402 1.90 -11.69 -4.40
CA ALA A 402 2.09 -10.26 -4.22
C ALA A 402 1.38 -9.50 -5.34
N GLY A 403 1.12 -8.22 -5.08
CA GLY A 403 0.64 -7.31 -6.11
C GLY A 403 0.86 -5.86 -5.74
N PHE A 404 0.99 -5.03 -6.75
CA PHE A 404 1.24 -3.60 -6.60
C PHE A 404 0.80 -2.83 -7.84
N GLN A 405 0.62 -1.51 -7.71
CA GLN A 405 0.76 -0.62 -8.86
C GLN A 405 2.25 -0.26 -8.97
N TRP A 406 2.78 -0.19 -10.19
CA TRP A 406 4.13 0.30 -10.48
C TRP A 406 4.12 1.79 -10.87
N ILE A 407 5.29 2.44 -10.86
CA ILE A 407 5.42 3.88 -11.13
C ILE A 407 4.82 4.32 -12.48
N ASP A 408 4.88 3.45 -13.49
CA ASP A 408 4.32 3.67 -14.83
C ASP A 408 2.78 3.51 -14.88
N GLY A 409 2.16 3.17 -13.75
CA GLY A 409 0.72 2.96 -13.59
C GLY A 409 0.24 1.55 -13.93
N ASN A 410 1.11 0.63 -14.38
CA ASN A 410 0.75 -0.77 -14.56
C ASN A 410 0.44 -1.42 -13.21
N GLN A 411 -0.53 -2.34 -13.18
CA GLN A 411 -0.79 -3.16 -11.99
C GLN A 411 -0.08 -4.48 -12.21
N VAL A 412 0.77 -4.87 -11.27
CA VAL A 412 1.64 -6.04 -11.34
C VAL A 412 1.16 -7.05 -10.29
N LEU A 413 1.13 -8.31 -10.68
CA LEU A 413 0.90 -9.48 -9.83
C LEU A 413 2.13 -10.37 -9.91
N VAL A 414 2.60 -10.90 -8.79
CA VAL A 414 3.87 -11.65 -8.68
C VAL A 414 3.63 -13.03 -8.08
N GLU A 415 4.33 -14.03 -8.59
CA GLU A 415 4.49 -15.36 -7.97
C GLU A 415 5.91 -15.88 -8.18
N GLY A 416 6.69 -15.93 -7.10
CA GLY A 416 8.12 -16.27 -7.14
C GLY A 416 8.90 -15.37 -8.10
N ASP A 417 9.66 -15.98 -9.00
CA ASP A 417 10.46 -15.26 -10.00
C ASP A 417 9.64 -14.78 -11.22
N ASN A 418 8.32 -15.03 -11.27
CA ASN A 418 7.44 -14.64 -12.38
C ASN A 418 6.50 -13.48 -12.01
N PHE A 419 6.14 -12.64 -12.98
CA PHE A 419 5.08 -11.64 -12.82
C PHE A 419 4.15 -11.57 -14.04
N ALA A 420 2.95 -11.03 -13.80
CA ALA A 420 2.01 -10.61 -14.82
C ALA A 420 1.54 -9.17 -14.57
N THR A 421 1.44 -8.37 -15.62
CA THR A 421 0.65 -7.14 -15.58
C THR A 421 -0.83 -7.47 -15.74
N TYR A 422 -1.69 -6.73 -15.06
CA TYR A 422 -3.09 -7.08 -14.88
C TYR A 422 -4.00 -5.86 -15.07
N ASP A 423 -5.16 -6.05 -15.73
CA ASP A 423 -6.24 -5.07 -15.71
C ASP A 423 -7.39 -5.57 -14.84
N ALA A 424 -7.43 -5.18 -13.57
CA ALA A 424 -8.52 -5.53 -12.65
C ALA A 424 -9.92 -5.07 -13.10
N TYR A 425 -10.08 -4.14 -14.05
CA TYR A 425 -11.41 -3.82 -14.58
C TYR A 425 -11.92 -4.90 -15.54
N TRP A 426 -11.04 -5.47 -16.36
CA TRP A 426 -11.35 -6.52 -17.31
C TRP A 426 -11.01 -7.93 -16.81
N ASN A 427 -10.27 -8.07 -15.71
CA ASN A 427 -9.82 -9.35 -15.18
C ASN A 427 -9.01 -10.17 -16.21
N VAL A 428 -8.04 -9.50 -16.86
CA VAL A 428 -7.19 -10.06 -17.92
C VAL A 428 -5.74 -9.67 -17.66
N ALA A 429 -4.83 -10.63 -17.81
CA ALA A 429 -3.39 -10.40 -17.85
C ALA A 429 -3.00 -9.74 -19.19
N THR A 430 -2.17 -8.69 -19.15
CA THR A 430 -1.80 -7.90 -20.33
C THR A 430 -0.37 -8.13 -20.83
N PHE A 431 0.51 -8.64 -19.97
CA PHE A 431 1.91 -8.94 -20.26
C PHE A 431 2.45 -9.81 -19.13
N SER A 432 3.47 -10.64 -19.37
CA SER A 432 4.12 -11.47 -18.35
C SER A 432 5.62 -11.58 -18.61
N GLY A 433 6.40 -11.76 -17.55
CA GLY A 433 7.86 -11.89 -17.62
C GLY A 433 8.48 -12.33 -16.31
N LEU A 434 9.82 -12.35 -16.26
CA LEU A 434 10.59 -12.65 -15.06
C LEU A 434 10.81 -11.38 -14.22
N ILE A 435 10.64 -11.48 -12.89
CA ILE A 435 10.74 -10.33 -11.98
C ILE A 435 12.11 -9.67 -12.07
N THR A 436 13.19 -10.45 -12.13
CA THR A 436 14.59 -10.01 -12.20
C THR A 436 14.88 -9.08 -13.38
N ASN A 437 14.20 -9.27 -14.51
CA ASN A 437 14.47 -8.51 -15.73
C ASN A 437 13.81 -7.12 -15.72
N TYR A 438 12.81 -6.89 -14.86
CA TYR A 438 11.99 -5.66 -14.84
C TYR A 438 12.02 -4.94 -13.49
N PHE A 439 12.30 -5.67 -12.42
CA PHE A 439 12.36 -5.22 -11.03
C PHE A 439 13.58 -5.89 -10.35
N PRO A 440 14.82 -5.52 -10.71
CA PRO A 440 16.03 -6.08 -10.12
C PRO A 440 16.02 -5.89 -8.60
N GLN A 441 16.69 -6.81 -7.88
CA GLN A 441 16.77 -6.83 -6.41
C GLN A 441 15.43 -6.86 -5.65
N PHE A 442 14.29 -7.13 -6.30
CA PHE A 442 13.03 -7.32 -5.58
C PHE A 442 13.09 -8.59 -4.71
N PRO A 443 12.62 -8.53 -3.45
CA PRO A 443 12.62 -9.69 -2.56
C PRO A 443 11.62 -10.74 -3.05
N ARG A 444 12.03 -12.03 -3.06
CA ARG A 444 11.19 -13.15 -3.50
C ARG A 444 9.95 -13.37 -2.64
N ASP A 445 9.96 -12.89 -1.40
CA ASP A 445 8.87 -12.98 -0.43
C ASP A 445 8.14 -11.63 -0.26
N LEU A 446 8.18 -10.76 -1.27
CA LEU A 446 7.38 -9.53 -1.34
C LEU A 446 5.88 -9.82 -1.07
N ILE A 447 5.24 -9.02 -0.22
CA ILE A 447 3.79 -9.07 0.07
C ILE A 447 3.05 -7.79 -0.37
N GLY A 448 3.78 -6.76 -0.80
CA GLY A 448 3.25 -5.49 -1.27
C GLY A 448 4.25 -4.35 -1.13
N LEU A 449 3.86 -3.15 -1.58
CA LEU A 449 4.68 -1.95 -1.49
C LEU A 449 3.84 -0.70 -1.21
N THR A 450 4.51 0.35 -0.73
CA THR A 450 3.93 1.69 -0.55
C THR A 450 4.89 2.78 -1.03
N TYR A 451 4.35 3.81 -1.68
CA TYR A 451 5.12 4.97 -2.12
C TYR A 451 5.40 5.93 -0.95
N GLN A 452 6.69 6.29 -0.78
CA GLN A 452 7.11 7.39 0.08
C GLN A 452 7.17 8.70 -0.71
N ASN A 453 7.76 8.67 -1.90
CA ASN A 453 7.75 9.75 -2.89
C ASN A 453 7.77 9.15 -4.31
N ASN A 454 8.16 9.92 -5.33
CA ASN A 454 8.16 9.45 -6.72
C ASN A 454 9.32 8.49 -7.08
N THR A 455 10.39 8.45 -6.27
CA THR A 455 11.61 7.64 -6.53
C THR A 455 11.86 6.56 -5.49
N LEU A 456 11.39 6.76 -4.26
CA LEU A 456 11.56 5.85 -3.13
C LEU A 456 10.27 5.06 -2.86
N ILE A 457 10.42 3.75 -2.95
CA ILE A 457 9.38 2.76 -2.69
C ILE A 457 9.76 1.95 -1.45
N ILE A 458 8.79 1.77 -0.55
CA ILE A 458 8.92 0.91 0.61
C ILE A 458 8.36 -0.46 0.22
N LEU A 459 9.24 -1.46 0.12
CA LEU A 459 8.90 -2.85 -0.12
C LEU A 459 8.70 -3.57 1.23
N TYR A 460 7.70 -4.43 1.33
CA TYR A 460 7.40 -5.22 2.53
C TYR A 460 7.45 -6.72 2.19
N THR A 461 7.96 -7.51 3.12
CA THR A 461 8.25 -8.93 2.92
C THR A 461 7.55 -9.82 3.95
N ALA A 462 7.27 -11.07 3.58
CA ALA A 462 6.69 -12.08 4.46
C ALA A 462 7.64 -12.50 5.60
N SER A 463 8.95 -12.31 5.41
CA SER A 463 10.00 -12.44 6.45
C SER A 463 10.05 -11.27 7.44
N ASN A 464 9.05 -10.38 7.43
CA ASN A 464 8.93 -9.23 8.32
C ASN A 464 10.10 -8.24 8.19
N LYS A 465 10.51 -7.91 6.96
CA LYS A 465 11.47 -6.85 6.65
C LYS A 465 10.83 -5.76 5.79
N ILE A 466 11.27 -4.52 6.01
CA ILE A 466 11.06 -3.37 5.14
C ILE A 466 12.36 -3.12 4.37
N GLN A 467 12.25 -2.94 3.05
CA GLN A 467 13.36 -2.51 2.20
C GLN A 467 13.00 -1.18 1.51
N ILE A 468 13.95 -0.24 1.49
CA ILE A 468 13.82 1.04 0.79
C ILE A 468 14.47 0.89 -0.59
N TYR A 469 13.64 0.88 -1.63
CA TYR A 469 14.06 0.72 -3.02
C TYR A 469 14.04 2.05 -3.76
N ASP A 470 15.12 2.37 -4.47
CA ASP A 470 15.26 3.57 -5.30
C ASP A 470 15.06 3.19 -6.78
N THR A 471 14.02 3.76 -7.40
CA THR A 471 13.66 3.49 -8.79
C THR A 471 14.54 4.20 -9.82
N GLY A 472 15.39 5.15 -9.40
CA GLY A 472 16.41 5.75 -10.25
C GLY A 472 17.69 4.92 -10.29
N LYS A 473 18.07 4.32 -9.15
CA LYS A 473 19.25 3.45 -9.01
C LYS A 473 18.97 1.96 -9.22
N TYR A 474 17.69 1.57 -9.30
CA TYR A 474 17.21 0.20 -9.46
C TYR A 474 17.73 -0.80 -8.41
N ARG A 475 17.87 -0.34 -7.16
CA ARG A 475 18.42 -1.15 -6.07
C ARG A 475 17.81 -0.83 -4.71
N VAL A 476 17.93 -1.77 -3.78
CA VAL A 476 17.64 -1.53 -2.36
C VAL A 476 18.78 -0.71 -1.75
N ILE A 477 18.46 0.41 -1.10
CA ILE A 477 19.45 1.26 -0.40
C ILE A 477 19.56 0.85 1.08
N GLN A 478 18.44 0.50 1.71
CA GLN A 478 18.38 0.24 3.16
C GLN A 478 17.40 -0.89 3.47
N GLU A 479 17.73 -1.70 4.47
CA GLU A 479 16.86 -2.75 5.00
C GLU A 479 16.64 -2.57 6.52
N TYR A 480 15.41 -2.80 6.96
CA TYR A 480 14.98 -2.68 8.36
C TYR A 480 14.11 -3.87 8.78
N PRO A 481 14.37 -4.54 9.92
CA PRO A 481 13.46 -5.53 10.46
C PRO A 481 12.18 -4.87 11.01
N ILE A 482 11.03 -5.49 10.74
CA ILE A 482 9.73 -5.09 11.30
C ILE A 482 9.52 -5.82 12.63
N GLN A 483 9.55 -5.09 13.74
CA GLN A 483 8.98 -5.60 14.99
C GLN A 483 7.45 -5.58 14.87
N ILE A 484 6.80 -6.73 14.69
CA ILE A 484 5.35 -6.80 14.42
C ILE A 484 4.51 -6.11 15.51
N SER A 485 4.86 -6.34 16.79
CA SER A 485 4.22 -5.71 17.94
C SER A 485 4.30 -4.18 17.89
N GLU A 486 5.50 -3.63 17.65
CA GLU A 486 5.71 -2.19 17.43
C GLU A 486 4.94 -1.70 16.20
N PHE A 487 4.99 -2.43 15.08
CA PHE A 487 4.48 -1.97 13.78
C PHE A 487 2.96 -1.85 13.76
N VAL A 488 2.22 -2.91 14.13
CA VAL A 488 0.74 -2.85 14.19
C VAL A 488 0.21 -2.40 15.56
N GLY A 489 1.02 -2.38 16.62
CA GLY A 489 0.57 -1.97 17.96
C GLY A 489 -0.18 -3.07 18.71
N CYS A 490 0.19 -4.33 18.49
CA CYS A 490 -0.35 -5.48 19.23
C CYS A 490 0.54 -5.82 20.42
N PHE A 491 -0.09 -6.30 21.49
CA PHE A 491 0.58 -6.74 22.71
C PHE A 491 0.31 -8.23 22.87
N ASN A 492 1.37 -9.03 22.94
CA ASN A 492 1.28 -10.37 23.51
C ASN A 492 1.18 -10.17 25.03
N GLY A 493 0.03 -10.52 25.60
CA GLY A 493 -0.24 -10.40 27.04
C GLY A 493 0.40 -11.51 27.87
#